data_AF-A0A2A2HP06-F1
#
_entry.id   AF-A0A2A2HP06-F1
#
_cell.length_a   1.000
_cell.length_b   1.000
_cell.length_c   1.000
_cell.angle_alpha   90.00
_cell.angle_beta   90.00
_cell.angle_gamma   90.00
#
_symmetry.space_group_name_H-M   'P 1'
#
loop_
_entity.id
_entity.type
_entity.pdbx_description
1 polymer ?
#
loop_
_entity_poly.entity_id
_entity_poly.type
_entity_poly.pdbx_seq_one_letter_code
_entity_poly.pdbx_strand_id
1 'polypeptide(L)'
;MIVFTGGQILTMDSEQKYVEAVVIKEGHIVAVGDRSLLKAYPDAKIHSLKDRVLLPAFIDSHNHLSSLGCFFPTWANLIGLTEKESALEKIRMQARKKSGKGWITGHNPCNTTSGLKSLDIEY
;
A
#
# COMPACT_ATOMS: atom_id res chain seq x y z
N MET A 1 23.49 3.76 15.82
CA MET A 1 23.47 2.37 15.30
C MET A 1 22.42 1.59 16.06
N ILE A 2 21.73 0.66 15.42
CA ILE A 2 20.68 -0.18 16.02
C ILE A 2 20.92 -1.64 15.66
N VAL A 3 20.68 -2.54 16.60
CA VAL A 3 20.65 -3.99 16.37
C VAL A 3 19.23 -4.49 16.58
N PHE A 4 18.69 -5.19 15.60
CA PHE A 4 17.45 -5.95 15.73
C PHE A 4 17.78 -7.39 16.12
N THR A 5 17.11 -7.94 17.14
CA THR A 5 17.29 -9.35 17.56
C THR A 5 16.08 -9.85 18.37
N GLY A 6 16.08 -11.12 18.79
CA GLY A 6 15.05 -11.69 19.68
C GLY A 6 13.72 -11.96 18.97
N GLY A 7 13.80 -12.43 17.73
CA GLY A 7 12.69 -12.83 16.88
C GLY A 7 13.23 -13.46 15.59
N GLN A 8 12.35 -13.88 14.69
CA GLN A 8 12.74 -14.49 13.43
C GLN A 8 13.10 -13.40 12.41
N ILE A 9 14.31 -13.45 11.85
CA ILE A 9 14.73 -12.50 10.82
C ILE A 9 14.92 -13.23 9.51
N LEU A 10 14.14 -12.83 8.51
CA LEU A 10 14.20 -13.34 7.14
C LEU A 10 15.00 -12.36 6.30
N THR A 11 16.07 -12.81 5.63
CA THR A 11 16.88 -11.97 4.74
C THR A 11 16.40 -12.00 3.29
N MET A 12 15.71 -13.08 2.91
CA MET A 12 15.41 -13.47 1.52
C MET A 12 16.65 -13.74 0.65
N ASP A 13 17.84 -13.83 1.26
CA ASP A 13 19.05 -14.31 0.61
C ASP A 13 19.03 -15.85 0.53
N SER A 14 19.35 -16.42 -0.64
CA SER A 14 19.38 -17.88 -0.83
C SER A 14 20.43 -18.56 0.05
N GLU A 15 21.56 -17.91 0.28
CA GLU A 15 22.70 -18.44 1.03
C GLU A 15 22.52 -18.31 2.54
N GLN A 16 21.76 -17.29 2.98
CA GLN A 16 21.57 -17.00 4.40
C GLN A 16 20.14 -16.56 4.73
N LYS A 17 19.16 -17.45 4.51
CA LYS A 17 17.72 -17.15 4.61
C LYS A 17 17.26 -16.64 5.99
N TYR A 18 17.89 -17.12 7.06
CA TYR A 18 17.53 -16.82 8.45
C TYR A 18 18.75 -16.33 9.23
N VAL A 19 18.54 -15.30 10.05
CA VAL A 19 19.57 -14.77 10.96
C VAL A 19 18.94 -14.43 12.31
N GLU A 20 19.76 -14.25 13.34
CA GLU A 20 19.30 -13.92 14.70
C GLU A 20 19.48 -12.43 15.03
N ALA A 21 20.34 -11.73 14.28
CA ALA A 21 20.58 -10.31 14.45
C ALA A 21 20.91 -9.60 13.12
N VAL A 22 20.50 -8.34 13.03
CA VAL A 22 20.84 -7.42 11.94
C VAL A 22 21.26 -6.07 12.53
N VAL A 23 22.39 -5.53 12.08
CA VAL A 23 22.96 -4.26 12.52
C VAL A 23 22.70 -3.21 11.44
N ILE A 24 22.10 -2.08 11.82
CA ILE A 24 21.83 -0.95 10.94
C ILE A 24 22.59 0.29 11.42
N LYS A 25 23.29 0.94 10.49
CA LYS A 25 23.94 2.24 10.67
C LYS A 25 23.50 3.16 9.53
N GLU A 26 22.98 4.33 9.89
CA GLU A 26 22.62 5.39 8.91
C GLU A 26 21.74 4.87 7.75
N GLY A 27 20.72 4.06 8.09
CA GLY A 27 19.79 3.49 7.12
C GLY A 27 20.30 2.28 6.33
N HIS A 28 21.57 1.88 6.53
CA HIS A 28 22.18 0.75 5.81
C HIS A 28 22.42 -0.44 6.74
N ILE A 29 22.23 -1.65 6.22
CA ILE A 29 22.61 -2.88 6.89
C ILE A 29 24.14 -3.01 6.80
N VAL A 30 24.81 -3.08 7.95
CA VAL A 30 26.28 -3.18 8.04
C VAL A 30 26.75 -4.54 8.52
N ALA A 31 25.87 -5.34 9.12
CA ALA A 31 26.13 -6.74 9.44
C ALA A 31 24.83 -7.53 9.61
N VAL A 32 24.87 -8.81 9.28
CA VAL A 32 23.80 -9.81 9.47
C VAL A 32 24.43 -11.09 10.02
N GLY A 33 23.75 -11.78 10.93
CA GLY A 33 24.32 -13.00 11.51
C GLY A 33 23.64 -13.45 12.80
N ASP A 34 24.38 -14.17 13.62
CA ASP A 34 23.91 -14.68 14.91
C ASP A 34 23.99 -13.60 16.02
N ARG A 35 23.61 -13.99 17.24
CA ARG A 35 23.64 -13.11 18.42
C ARG A 35 25.04 -12.63 18.84
N SER A 36 26.13 -13.15 18.27
CA SER A 36 27.49 -12.63 18.51
C SER A 36 27.63 -11.16 18.09
N LEU A 37 26.80 -10.70 17.16
CA LEU A 37 26.75 -9.29 16.74
C LEU A 37 26.42 -8.33 17.90
N LEU A 38 25.72 -8.79 18.94
CA LEU A 38 25.49 -7.98 20.15
C LEU A 38 26.78 -7.65 20.90
N LYS A 39 27.76 -8.56 20.86
CA LYS A 39 29.08 -8.35 21.45
C LYS A 39 30.01 -7.57 20.50
N ALA A 40 29.88 -7.80 19.19
CA ALA A 40 30.67 -7.08 18.18
C ALA A 40 30.28 -5.59 18.07
N TYR A 41 29.02 -5.25 18.41
CA TYR A 41 28.49 -3.89 18.37
C TYR A 41 27.91 -3.48 19.74
N PRO A 42 28.75 -3.36 20.79
CA PRO A 42 28.28 -3.15 22.16
C PRO A 42 27.58 -1.81 22.38
N ASP A 43 27.92 -0.79 21.58
CA ASP A 43 27.32 0.54 21.64
C ASP A 43 26.04 0.68 20.79
N ALA A 44 25.65 -0.36 20.05
CA ALA A 44 24.43 -0.33 19.25
C ALA A 44 23.19 -0.39 20.16
N LYS A 45 22.20 0.47 19.89
CA LYS A 45 20.91 0.40 20.57
C LYS A 45 20.23 -0.93 20.21
N ILE A 46 19.90 -1.74 21.21
CA ILE A 46 19.20 -3.01 20.98
C ILE A 46 17.70 -2.72 20.78
N HIS A 47 17.15 -3.29 19.70
CA HIS A 47 15.72 -3.36 19.42
C HIS A 47 15.28 -4.83 19.44
N SER A 48 14.64 -5.22 20.54
CA SER A 48 14.07 -6.56 20.68
C SER A 48 12.79 -6.69 19.86
N LEU A 49 12.75 -7.70 18.98
CA LEU A 49 11.60 -8.03 18.14
C LEU A 49 10.46 -8.65 18.95
N LYS A 50 10.74 -9.19 20.14
CA LYS A 50 9.77 -9.88 21.02
C LYS A 50 9.05 -11.01 20.28
N ASP A 51 9.84 -11.93 19.72
CA ASP A 51 9.40 -13.10 18.95
C ASP A 51 8.62 -12.78 17.66
N ARG A 52 8.59 -11.51 17.24
CA ARG A 52 8.03 -11.10 15.94
C ARG A 52 9.02 -11.32 14.80
N VAL A 53 8.47 -11.31 13.59
CA VAL A 53 9.23 -11.50 12.35
C VAL A 53 9.72 -10.16 11.80
N LEU A 54 10.99 -10.08 11.44
CA LEU A 54 11.57 -9.03 10.60
C LEU A 54 11.79 -9.59 9.19
N LEU A 55 11.38 -8.86 8.16
CA LEU A 55 11.58 -9.19 6.75
C LEU A 55 11.89 -7.92 5.95
N PRO A 56 12.44 -8.03 4.73
CA PRO A 56 12.58 -6.89 3.84
C PRO A 56 11.22 -6.25 3.57
N ALA A 57 11.21 -4.93 3.38
CA ALA A 57 10.01 -4.23 2.96
C ALA A 57 9.56 -4.72 1.57
N PHE A 58 8.25 -4.68 1.32
CA PHE A 58 7.72 -4.93 -0.01
C PHE A 58 8.15 -3.82 -0.97
N ILE A 59 8.62 -4.22 -2.15
CA ILE A 59 8.95 -3.31 -3.24
C ILE A 59 7.95 -3.56 -4.36
N ASP A 60 7.14 -2.55 -4.64
CA ASP A 60 6.21 -2.56 -5.78
C ASP A 60 6.90 -1.92 -6.99
N SER A 61 7.25 -2.76 -7.97
CA SER A 61 7.97 -2.34 -9.17
C SER A 61 7.09 -1.67 -10.22
N HIS A 62 5.77 -1.77 -10.09
CA HIS A 62 4.85 -1.20 -11.05
C HIS A 62 3.53 -0.82 -10.40
N ASN A 63 3.34 0.48 -10.19
CA ASN A 63 2.08 1.02 -9.73
C ASN A 63 1.67 2.28 -10.51
N HIS A 64 0.40 2.64 -10.33
CA HIS A 64 -0.14 3.93 -10.75
C HIS A 64 -0.49 4.76 -9.52
N LEU A 65 0.53 5.12 -8.72
CA LEU A 65 0.33 5.80 -7.43
C LEU A 65 -0.46 7.12 -7.57
N SER A 66 -0.24 7.89 -8.65
CA SER A 66 -1.02 9.09 -8.94
C SER A 66 -2.51 8.77 -9.18
N SER A 67 -2.81 7.69 -9.88
CA SER A 67 -4.19 7.22 -10.06
C SER A 67 -4.84 6.79 -8.77
N LEU A 68 -4.13 6.03 -7.94
CA LEU A 68 -4.64 5.56 -6.65
C LEU A 68 -4.82 6.71 -5.64
N GLY A 69 -3.85 7.60 -5.53
CA GLY A 69 -3.81 8.63 -4.50
C GLY A 69 -4.53 9.93 -4.88
N CYS A 70 -4.46 10.34 -6.14
CA CYS A 70 -5.00 11.64 -6.59
C CYS A 70 -6.31 11.48 -7.35
N PHE A 71 -6.45 10.48 -8.21
CA PHE A 71 -7.58 10.41 -9.12
C PHE A 71 -8.75 9.62 -8.52
N PHE A 72 -8.55 8.39 -8.03
CA PHE A 72 -9.64 7.56 -7.52
C PHE A 72 -10.45 8.19 -6.37
N PRO A 73 -9.87 8.91 -5.40
CA PRO A 73 -10.68 9.60 -4.37
C PRO A 73 -11.58 10.72 -4.93
N THR A 74 -11.23 11.25 -6.11
CA THR A 74 -11.98 12.30 -6.80
C THR A 74 -12.97 11.75 -7.83
N TRP A 75 -13.04 10.42 -7.98
CA TRP A 75 -13.91 9.76 -8.94
C TRP A 75 -15.06 9.08 -8.22
N ALA A 76 -16.22 9.00 -8.88
CA ALA A 76 -17.33 8.19 -8.38
C ALA A 76 -16.91 6.72 -8.39
N ASN A 77 -16.90 6.09 -7.21
CA ASN A 77 -16.65 4.66 -7.08
C ASN A 77 -17.94 3.89 -7.38
N LEU A 78 -17.95 3.15 -8.49
CA LEU A 78 -19.09 2.36 -8.96
C LEU A 78 -18.91 0.86 -8.76
N ILE A 79 -17.84 0.45 -8.07
CA ILE A 79 -17.52 -0.96 -7.82
C ILE A 79 -18.67 -1.63 -7.05
N GLY A 80 -19.13 -2.76 -7.57
CA GLY A 80 -20.15 -3.59 -6.90
C GLY A 80 -21.58 -3.04 -6.96
N LEU A 81 -21.82 -1.92 -7.65
CA LEU A 81 -23.17 -1.41 -7.86
C LEU A 81 -23.82 -2.16 -9.02
N THR A 82 -24.91 -2.86 -8.74
CA THR A 82 -25.68 -3.63 -9.72
C THR A 82 -26.93 -2.90 -10.20
N GLU A 83 -27.44 -1.97 -9.39
CA GLU A 83 -28.67 -1.21 -9.68
C GLU A 83 -28.38 0.17 -10.26
N LYS A 84 -29.16 0.54 -11.29
CA LYS A 84 -29.03 1.82 -11.99
C LYS A 84 -29.16 3.01 -11.05
N GLU A 85 -30.17 3.01 -10.17
CA GLU A 85 -30.40 4.13 -9.25
C GLU A 85 -29.25 4.30 -8.24
N SER A 86 -28.68 3.19 -7.77
CA SER A 86 -27.51 3.23 -6.89
C SER A 86 -26.29 3.84 -7.59
N ALA A 87 -26.08 3.52 -8.87
CA ALA A 87 -25.01 4.13 -9.67
C ALA A 87 -25.26 5.62 -9.93
N LEU A 88 -26.49 5.99 -10.29
CA LEU A 88 -26.90 7.39 -10.49
C LEU A 88 -26.71 8.21 -9.22
N GLU A 89 -27.07 7.66 -8.06
CA GLU A 89 -26.89 8.36 -6.78
C GLU A 89 -25.41 8.61 -6.49
N LYS A 90 -24.52 7.64 -6.70
CA LYS A 90 -23.08 7.86 -6.56
C LYS A 90 -22.53 8.92 -7.51
N ILE A 91 -23.01 8.95 -8.75
CA ILE A 91 -22.66 9.98 -9.74
C ILE A 91 -23.13 11.36 -9.28
N ARG A 92 -24.39 11.50 -8.83
CA ARG A 92 -24.96 12.76 -8.31
C ARG A 92 -24.22 13.25 -7.08
N MET A 93 -23.91 12.35 -6.13
CA MET A 93 -23.11 12.68 -4.96
C MET A 93 -21.74 13.23 -5.34
N GLN A 94 -21.10 12.64 -6.36
CA GLN A 94 -19.81 13.12 -6.85
C GLN A 94 -19.93 14.45 -7.60
N ALA A 95 -20.99 14.62 -8.39
CA ALA A 95 -21.28 15.86 -9.09
C ALA A 95 -21.45 17.04 -8.11
N ARG A 96 -22.15 16.84 -6.98
CA ARG A 96 -22.32 17.87 -5.94
C ARG A 96 -21.02 18.28 -5.24
N LYS A 97 -20.03 17.38 -5.16
CA LYS A 97 -18.73 17.67 -4.54
C LYS A 97 -17.83 18.54 -5.40
N LYS A 98 -18.01 18.52 -6.72
CA LYS A 98 -17.38 19.49 -7.64
C LYS A 98 -18.38 20.63 -7.85
N SER A 99 -17.94 21.88 -7.87
CA SER A 99 -18.82 23.07 -7.89
C SER A 99 -19.57 23.30 -9.23
N GLY A 100 -20.05 22.23 -9.88
CA GLY A 100 -20.78 22.28 -11.13
C GLY A 100 -19.93 22.64 -12.36
N LYS A 101 -18.59 22.72 -12.23
CA LYS A 101 -17.68 23.04 -13.34
C LYS A 101 -16.79 21.84 -13.69
N GLY A 102 -16.89 21.37 -14.93
CA GLY A 102 -16.04 20.32 -15.50
C GLY A 102 -16.64 18.90 -15.50
N TRP A 103 -15.86 17.93 -15.99
CA TRP A 103 -16.30 16.54 -16.15
C TRP A 103 -16.52 15.81 -14.82
N ILE A 104 -17.60 15.03 -14.75
CA ILE A 104 -17.80 14.02 -13.71
C ILE A 104 -17.07 12.74 -14.15
N THR A 105 -16.14 12.30 -13.31
CA THR A 105 -15.30 11.13 -13.56
C THR A 105 -15.69 10.00 -12.63
N GLY A 106 -15.71 8.77 -13.13
CA GLY A 106 -16.00 7.56 -12.37
C GLY A 106 -15.11 6.41 -12.83
N HIS A 107 -14.99 5.37 -12.00
CA HIS A 107 -14.25 4.16 -12.38
C HIS A 107 -15.04 2.90 -12.07
N ASN A 108 -14.74 1.88 -12.86
CA ASN A 108 -15.35 0.56 -12.85
C ASN A 108 -16.89 0.60 -13.03
N PRO A 109 -17.40 1.25 -14.10
CA PRO A 109 -18.82 1.19 -14.42
C PRO A 109 -19.22 -0.27 -14.69
N CYS A 110 -20.36 -0.68 -14.13
CA CYS A 110 -20.83 -2.06 -14.24
C CYS A 110 -21.12 -2.43 -15.71
N ASN A 111 -20.55 -3.56 -16.16
CA ASN A 111 -20.69 -4.10 -17.51
C ASN A 111 -21.91 -5.02 -17.68
N THR A 112 -22.93 -4.94 -16.82
CA THR A 112 -24.26 -5.49 -17.14
C THR A 112 -24.91 -4.61 -18.20
N THR A 113 -24.43 -4.79 -19.42
CA THR A 113 -24.86 -4.17 -20.66
C THR A 113 -26.31 -4.51 -20.94
N SER A 114 -27.22 -3.63 -20.51
CA SER A 114 -28.50 -3.43 -21.20
C SER A 114 -29.10 -2.02 -21.07
N GLY A 115 -28.48 -1.08 -20.34
CA GLY A 115 -29.16 0.21 -20.07
C GLY A 115 -28.34 1.50 -20.07
N LEU A 116 -27.01 1.48 -20.24
CA LEU A 116 -26.15 2.67 -20.09
C LEU A 116 -25.55 3.17 -21.41
N LYS A 117 -26.28 3.09 -22.53
CA LYS A 117 -25.80 3.58 -23.83
C LYS A 117 -25.96 5.09 -24.06
N SER A 118 -26.64 5.80 -23.18
CA SER A 118 -26.59 7.27 -23.13
C SER A 118 -27.11 7.72 -21.76
N LEU A 119 -26.22 8.30 -20.98
CA LEU A 119 -26.61 9.08 -19.81
C LEU A 119 -26.66 10.53 -20.27
N ASP A 120 -27.83 10.95 -20.74
CA ASP A 120 -28.14 12.37 -20.83
C ASP A 120 -28.32 12.87 -19.40
N ILE A 121 -27.21 13.35 -18.83
CA ILE A 121 -27.22 14.09 -17.58
C ILE A 121 -27.64 15.51 -17.96
N GLU A 122 -28.94 15.77 -17.97
CA GLU A 122 -29.44 17.14 -17.98
C GLU A 122 -29.08 17.82 -16.65
N TYR A 123 -28.50 19.02 -16.77
CA TYR A 123 -28.00 19.85 -15.67
C TYR A 123 -29.12 20.52 -14.88
#